data_AF-A0A0R2JZ54-F1
#
_entry.id   AF-A0A0R2JZ54-F1
#
_cell.length_a   1.000
_cell.length_b   1.000
_cell.length_c   1.000
_cell.angle_alpha   90.00
_cell.angle_beta   90.00
_cell.angle_gamma   90.00
#
_symmetry.space_group_name_H-M   'P 1'
#
loop_
_entity.id
_entity.type
_entity.pdbx_description
1 polymer ?
#
loop_
_entity_poly.entity_id
_entity_poly.type
_entity_poly.pdbx_seq_one_letter_code
_entity_poly.pdbx_strand_id
1 'polypeptide(L)'
;MGLLSFIPDLKDIDRINHELEWYAATDDRNLYLQKNEDGDFIGLVGVEKQDKYLMIHHLAFIPQQQTKENENQIFNSLADYYPDLQMMGTIETTPALARWEKEKNE
;
A
#
# COMPACT_ATOMS: atom_id res chain seq x y z
N MET A 1 -20.57 0.37 13.63
CA MET A 1 -20.28 -1.01 13.15
C MET A 1 -19.42 -0.87 11.92
N GLY A 2 -18.18 -1.35 11.97
CA GLY A 2 -17.13 -0.97 11.01
C GLY A 2 -17.14 -1.80 9.72
N LEU A 3 -16.58 -1.23 8.65
CA LEU A 3 -16.37 -1.83 7.33
C LEU A 3 -15.73 -3.24 7.39
N LEU A 4 -15.00 -3.53 8.46
CA LEU A 4 -14.29 -4.79 8.69
C LEU A 4 -15.19 -5.98 9.05
N SER A 5 -16.48 -5.79 9.33
CA SER A 5 -17.40 -6.88 9.71
C SER A 5 -18.06 -7.59 8.52
N PHE A 6 -17.85 -7.14 7.28
CA PHE A 6 -18.50 -7.68 6.08
C PHE A 6 -17.64 -8.68 5.27
N ILE A 7 -16.44 -9.02 5.75
CA ILE A 7 -15.56 -9.97 5.07
C ILE A 7 -15.72 -11.34 5.75
N PRO A 8 -16.38 -12.32 5.11
CA PRO A 8 -16.63 -13.66 5.68
C PRO A 8 -15.36 -14.52 5.85
N ASP A 9 -14.19 -14.00 5.50
CA ASP A 9 -12.88 -14.64 5.69
C ASP A 9 -12.18 -14.10 6.94
N LEU A 10 -12.89 -14.08 8.07
CA LEU A 10 -12.40 -13.59 9.36
C LEU A 10 -11.58 -14.68 10.10
N LYS A 11 -10.82 -15.51 9.37
CA LYS A 11 -9.92 -16.52 9.96
C LYS A 11 -8.54 -15.96 10.32
N ASP A 12 -8.21 -14.76 9.85
CA ASP A 12 -6.85 -14.21 9.89
C ASP A 12 -6.74 -12.88 10.65
N ILE A 13 -7.62 -12.60 11.64
CA ILE A 13 -7.44 -11.43 12.54
C ILE A 13 -6.06 -11.46 13.21
N ASP A 14 -5.59 -12.65 13.59
CA ASP A 14 -4.25 -12.83 14.18
C ASP A 14 -3.14 -12.40 13.21
N ARG A 15 -3.31 -12.72 11.92
CA ARG A 15 -2.35 -12.35 10.88
C ARG A 15 -2.35 -10.86 10.62
N ILE A 16 -3.52 -10.22 10.57
CA ILE A 16 -3.65 -8.76 10.47
C ILE A 16 -3.01 -8.08 11.69
N ASN A 17 -3.26 -8.58 12.90
CA ASN A 17 -2.63 -8.04 14.10
C ASN A 17 -1.11 -8.21 14.07
N HIS A 18 -0.61 -9.36 13.63
CA HIS A 18 0.83 -9.61 13.51
C HIS A 18 1.49 -8.70 12.48
N GLU A 19 0.83 -8.45 11.35
CA GLU A 19 1.28 -7.49 10.33
C GLU A 19 1.31 -6.07 10.91
N LEU A 20 0.23 -5.66 11.60
CA LEU A 20 0.18 -4.36 12.27
C LEU A 20 1.26 -4.21 13.34
N GLU A 21 1.54 -5.25 14.13
CA GLU A 21 2.64 -5.28 15.10
C GLU A 21 4.00 -5.18 14.41
N TRP A 22 4.19 -5.85 13.27
CA TRP A 22 5.41 -5.75 12.48
C TRP A 22 5.66 -4.34 11.93
N TYR A 23 4.60 -3.65 11.50
CA TYR A 23 4.65 -2.23 11.12
C TYR A 23 4.91 -1.32 12.32
N ALA A 24 4.29 -1.59 13.47
CA ALA A 24 4.47 -0.80 14.68
C ALA A 24 5.84 -1.01 15.35
N ALA A 25 6.55 -2.09 15.01
CA ALA A 25 7.83 -2.44 15.62
C ALA A 25 8.97 -1.46 15.31
N THR A 26 8.92 -0.76 14.17
CA THR A 26 10.00 0.13 13.72
C THR A 26 9.42 1.36 13.04
N ASP A 27 9.99 2.54 13.31
CA ASP A 27 9.58 3.82 12.72
C ASP A 27 9.76 3.88 11.19
N ASP A 28 10.70 3.08 10.66
CA ASP A 28 10.94 2.94 9.23
C ASP A 28 9.82 2.21 8.49
N ARG A 29 8.95 1.49 9.20
CA ARG A 29 7.82 0.75 8.62
C ARG A 29 6.54 1.55 8.78
N ASN A 30 5.98 1.94 7.64
CA ASN A 30 4.83 2.83 7.62
C ASN A 30 3.68 2.18 6.86
N LEU A 31 2.50 2.22 7.47
CA LEU A 31 1.26 1.79 6.85
C LEU A 31 0.44 3.02 6.51
N TYR A 32 0.23 3.25 5.21
CA TYR A 32 -0.59 4.34 4.70
C TYR A 32 -1.96 3.83 4.29
N LEU A 33 -2.96 4.69 4.49
CA LEU A 33 -4.33 4.42 4.10
C LEU A 33 -4.72 5.36 2.96
N GLN A 34 -5.25 4.78 1.88
CA GLN A 34 -5.74 5.54 0.74
C GLN A 34 -7.21 5.87 0.96
N LYS A 35 -7.54 7.15 0.75
CA LYS A 35 -8.92 7.64 0.74
C LYS A 35 -9.34 8.02 -0.67
N ASN A 36 -10.60 7.82 -1.00
CA ASN A 36 -11.20 8.39 -2.22
C ASN A 36 -11.58 9.87 -2.00
N GLU A 37 -12.14 10.48 -3.04
CA GLU A 37 -12.62 11.87 -3.00
C GLU A 37 -13.75 12.09 -1.98
N ASP A 38 -14.51 11.05 -1.64
CA ASP A 38 -15.59 11.08 -0.63
C ASP A 38 -15.04 10.97 0.81
N GLY A 39 -13.75 10.65 0.97
CA GLY A 39 -13.08 10.49 2.26
C GLY A 39 -13.16 9.08 2.85
N ASP A 40 -13.74 8.12 2.12
CA ASP A 40 -13.79 6.71 2.47
C ASP A 40 -12.45 6.02 2.26
N PHE A 41 -12.11 5.11 3.17
CA PHE A 41 -10.93 4.26 3.03
C PHE A 41 -11.16 3.21 1.95
N ILE A 42 -10.38 3.31 0.87
CA ILE A 42 -10.50 2.44 -0.30
C ILE A 42 -9.32 1.46 -0.45
N GLY A 43 -8.23 1.68 0.28
CA GLY A 43 -7.07 0.83 0.23
C GLY A 43 -6.02 1.14 1.30
N LEU A 44 -4.99 0.31 1.31
CA LEU A 44 -3.83 0.44 2.16
C LEU A 44 -2.55 0.14 1.36
N VAL A 45 -1.47 0.80 1.74
CA VAL A 45 -0.13 0.46 1.28
C VAL A 45 0.82 0.39 2.46
N GLY A 46 1.52 -0.72 2.56
CA GLY A 46 2.53 -0.94 3.58
C GLY A 46 3.91 -0.79 2.98
N VAL A 47 4.68 0.15 3.49
CA VAL A 47 6.05 0.44 3.02
C VAL A 47 7.06 0.32 4.14
N GLU A 48 8.29 -0.01 3.77
CA GLU A 48 9.45 0.01 4.65
C GLU A 48 10.50 0.92 4.03
N LYS A 49 10.84 1.99 4.74
CA LYS A 49 11.89 2.92 4.36
C LYS A 49 13.24 2.29 4.67
N GLN A 50 14.10 2.24 3.66
CA GLN A 50 15.49 1.83 3.79
C GLN A 50 16.39 3.00 3.37
N ASP A 51 17.68 2.89 3.64
CA ASP A 51 18.66 3.98 3.43
C ASP A 51 18.71 4.49 1.97
N LYS A 52 18.42 3.62 1.00
CA LYS A 52 18.53 3.91 -0.45
C LYS A 52 17.26 3.64 -1.26
N TYR A 53 16.27 2.99 -0.68
CA TYR A 53 15.07 2.57 -1.39
C TYR A 53 13.87 2.53 -0.44
N LEU A 54 12.67 2.57 -1.01
CA LEU A 54 11.40 2.40 -0.31
C LEU A 54 10.81 1.05 -0.74
N MET A 55 10.76 0.10 0.17
CA MET A 55 10.22 -1.23 -0.10
C MET A 55 8.71 -1.23 0.06
N ILE A 56 7.96 -1.64 -0.97
CA ILE A 56 6.50 -1.73 -0.95
C ILE A 56 6.13 -3.19 -0.68
N HIS A 57 5.79 -3.47 0.57
CA HIS A 57 5.48 -4.81 1.05
C HIS A 57 4.09 -5.26 0.63
N HIS A 58 3.09 -4.42 0.91
CA HIS A 58 1.68 -4.74 0.73
C HIS A 58 0.97 -3.62 0.01
N LEU A 59 0.09 -4.00 -0.93
CA LEU A 59 -0.82 -3.11 -1.63
C LEU A 59 -2.17 -3.81 -1.70
N ALA A 60 -3.16 -3.27 -1.02
CA ALA A 60 -4.50 -3.84 -1.02
C ALA A 60 -5.56 -2.75 -1.18
N PHE A 61 -6.60 -3.09 -1.93
CA PHE A 61 -7.74 -2.22 -2.18
C PHE A 61 -9.03 -2.99 -1.93
N ILE A 62 -10.12 -2.27 -1.68
CA ILE A 62 -11.44 -2.90 -1.76
C ILE A 62 -11.67 -3.35 -3.21
N PRO A 63 -12.30 -4.53 -3.46
CA PRO A 63 -12.35 -5.12 -4.80
C PRO A 63 -12.90 -4.19 -5.90
N GLN A 64 -13.84 -3.31 -5.55
CA GLN A 64 -14.45 -2.35 -6.47
C GLN A 64 -13.53 -1.17 -6.82
N GLN A 65 -12.50 -0.92 -6.01
CA GLN A 65 -11.56 0.21 -6.13
C GLN A 65 -10.15 -0.26 -6.48
N GLN A 66 -9.93 -1.55 -6.74
CA GLN A 66 -8.65 -2.08 -7.23
C GLN A 66 -8.51 -1.75 -8.73
N THR A 67 -8.34 -0.47 -9.03
CA THR A 67 -8.15 0.06 -10.38
C THR A 67 -6.73 0.57 -10.53
N LYS A 68 -6.23 0.56 -11.77
CA LYS A 68 -4.89 1.09 -12.09
C LYS A 68 -4.73 2.55 -11.67
N GLU A 69 -5.79 3.35 -11.81
CA GLU A 69 -5.78 4.76 -11.41
C GLU A 69 -5.52 4.91 -9.91
N ASN A 70 -6.21 4.13 -9.08
CA ASN A 70 -6.03 4.13 -7.63
C ASN A 70 -4.66 3.58 -7.22
N GLU A 71 -4.16 2.52 -7.88
CA GLU A 71 -2.79 2.02 -7.70
C GLU A 71 -1.77 3.13 -7.99
N ASN A 72 -1.90 3.79 -9.14
CA ASN A 72 -0.99 4.84 -9.59
C ASN A 72 -1.04 6.07 -8.67
N GLN A 73 -2.22 6.43 -8.14
CA GLN A 73 -2.36 7.53 -7.20
C GLN A 73 -1.55 7.27 -5.91
N ILE A 74 -1.58 6.03 -5.40
CA ILE A 74 -0.76 5.65 -4.24
C ILE A 74 0.73 5.80 -4.58
N PHE A 75 1.19 5.22 -5.68
CA PHE A 75 2.61 5.28 -6.05
C PHE A 75 3.09 6.72 -6.32
N ASN A 76 2.24 7.55 -6.93
CA ASN A 76 2.53 8.98 -7.12
C ASN A 76 2.66 9.70 -5.78
N SER A 77 1.78 9.42 -4.82
CA SER A 77 1.83 10.03 -3.49
C SER A 77 3.08 9.58 -2.72
N LEU A 78 3.46 8.30 -2.84
CA LEU A 78 4.70 7.79 -2.25
C LEU A 78 5.95 8.40 -2.90
N ALA A 79 5.94 8.58 -4.23
CA ALA A 79 7.03 9.22 -4.96
C ALA A 79 7.19 10.70 -4.58
N ASP A 80 6.09 11.40 -4.31
CA ASP A 80 6.11 12.79 -3.84
C ASP A 80 6.61 12.89 -2.40
N TYR A 81 6.20 11.95 -1.54
CA TYR A 81 6.61 11.91 -0.14
C TYR A 81 8.07 11.46 0.04
N TYR A 82 8.58 10.60 -0.85
CA TYR A 82 9.94 10.07 -0.84
C TYR A 82 10.65 10.26 -2.19
N PRO A 83 10.90 11.51 -2.62
CA PRO A 83 11.43 11.79 -3.96
C PRO A 83 12.87 11.31 -4.17
N ASP A 84 13.66 11.23 -3.10
CA ASP A 84 15.05 10.76 -3.12
C ASP A 84 15.21 9.24 -3.06
N LEU A 85 14.13 8.48 -2.83
CA LEU A 85 14.18 7.03 -2.67
C LEU A 85 13.65 6.31 -3.90
N GLN A 86 14.37 5.27 -4.34
CA GLN A 86 13.88 4.36 -5.37
C GLN A 86 12.82 3.43 -4.77
N MET A 87 11.64 3.36 -5.38
CA MET A 87 10.61 2.41 -4.93
C MET A 87 10.94 1.01 -5.44
N MET A 88 10.80 0.01 -4.58
CA MET A 88 11.00 -1.40 -4.93
C MET A 88 9.83 -2.24 -4.39
N GLY A 89 9.23 -3.06 -5.24
CA GLY A 89 8.15 -3.96 -4.84
C GLY A 89 8.65 -5.31 -4.34
N THR A 90 7.84 -5.99 -3.54
CA THR A 90 7.93 -7.44 -3.34
C THR A 90 7.42 -8.19 -4.58
N ILE A 91 7.48 -9.52 -4.59
CA ILE A 91 6.99 -10.34 -5.72
C ILE A 91 5.54 -9.99 -6.08
N GLU A 92 4.72 -9.65 -5.08
CA GLU A 92 3.29 -9.32 -5.25
C GLU A 92 3.08 -7.90 -5.82
N THR A 93 3.86 -6.92 -5.38
CA THR A 93 3.67 -5.50 -5.74
C THR A 93 4.52 -5.05 -6.93
N THR A 94 5.61 -5.77 -7.24
CA THR A 94 6.48 -5.54 -8.41
C THR A 94 5.71 -5.38 -9.74
N PRO A 95 4.73 -6.24 -10.10
CA PRO A 95 4.03 -6.07 -11.36
C PRO A 95 3.18 -4.79 -11.41
N ALA A 96 2.66 -4.31 -10.27
CA ALA A 96 1.93 -3.04 -10.20
C ALA A 96 2.89 -1.85 -10.32
N LEU A 97 4.00 -1.89 -9.58
CA LEU A 97 5.02 -0.86 -9.61
C LEU A 97 5.65 -0.71 -10.99
N ALA A 98 6.00 -1.83 -11.65
CA ALA A 98 6.59 -1.80 -12.99
C ALA A 98 5.65 -1.20 -14.05
N ARG A 99 4.32 -1.37 -13.91
CA ARG A 99 3.35 -0.71 -14.79
C ARG A 99 3.36 0.80 -14.57
N TRP A 100 3.32 1.23 -13.32
CA TRP A 100 3.37 2.64 -12.94
C TRP A 100 4.67 3.31 -13.41
N GLU A 101 5.82 2.67 -13.23
CA GLU A 101 7.11 3.20 -13.70
C GLU A 101 7.14 3.38 -15.22
N LYS A 102 6.49 2.48 -15.96
CA LYS A 102 6.41 2.56 -17.42
C LYS A 102 5.55 3.75 -17.87
N GLU A 103 4.39 3.93 -17.27
CA GLU A 103 3.48 5.04 -17.55
C GLU A 103 4.08 6.41 -17.16
N LYS A 104 4.95 6.46 -16.16
CA LYS A 104 5.64 7.70 -15.75
C LYS A 104 6.75 8.13 -16.73
N ASN A 105 7.32 7.19 -17.48
CA ASN A 105 8.43 7.43 -18.40
C ASN A 105 7.99 7.56 -19.87
N GLU A 106 6.69 7.40 -20.17
CA GLU A 106 6.06 7.66 -21.48
C GLU A 106 5.49 9.08 -21.56
#